data_AF-A0A3A5S3Q2-F1
#
_entry.id   AF-A0A3A5S3Q2-F1
#
_cell.length_a   1.000
_cell.length_b   1.000
_cell.length_c   1.000
_cell.angle_alpha   90.00
_cell.angle_beta   90.00
_cell.angle_gamma   90.00
#
_symmetry.space_group_name_H-M   'P 1'
#
loop_
_entity.id
_entity.type
_entity.pdbx_description
1 polymer ?
#
loop_
_entity_poly.entity_id
_entity_poly.type
_entity_poly.pdbx_seq_one_letter_code
_entity_poly.pdbx_strand_id
1 'polypeptide(L)'
;MAENRGYMQRYAMLFGTYMGGFWILKFILFPVGLSVPFLLFLFMGLTLCVPFMGYYYARMYRNQVCGGGISFLHAWVFTVFMYMFAALLAAVAHYIYFRFIDHGYVINTCETMVDTLAQSNMPGMDSYIATYQEALETARLLSPIDITLQMISSNVFWGSILAFPTALFVMRRKKDDAPAE
;
A
#
# COMPACT_ATOMS: atom_id res chain seq x y z
N MET A 1 -27.98 10.59 10.97
CA MET A 1 -26.64 9.96 11.02
C MET A 1 -26.19 9.23 9.73
N ALA A 2 -27.07 8.97 8.74
CA ALA A 2 -26.69 8.31 7.48
C ALA A 2 -25.94 9.24 6.50
N GLU A 3 -26.26 10.54 6.50
CA GLU A 3 -25.66 11.52 5.58
C GLU A 3 -24.12 11.63 5.72
N ASN A 4 -23.62 11.61 6.97
CA ASN A 4 -22.19 11.72 7.26
C ASN A 4 -21.36 10.51 6.80
N ARG A 5 -21.97 9.31 6.69
CA ARG A 5 -21.28 8.10 6.19
C ARG A 5 -21.06 8.15 4.69
N GLY A 6 -22.02 8.68 3.93
CA GLY A 6 -21.91 8.86 2.50
C GLY A 6 -20.79 9.83 2.11
N TYR A 7 -20.65 10.94 2.85
CA TYR A 7 -19.55 11.87 2.64
C TYR A 7 -18.19 11.23 2.96
N MET A 8 -18.05 10.56 4.10
CA MET A 8 -16.79 9.88 4.47
C MET A 8 -16.36 8.88 3.39
N GLN A 9 -17.26 8.01 2.92
CA GLN A 9 -16.93 7.02 1.90
C GLN A 9 -16.55 7.67 0.58
N ARG A 10 -17.26 8.72 0.15
CA ARG A 10 -16.96 9.44 -1.09
C ARG A 10 -15.58 10.11 -1.05
N TYR A 11 -15.22 10.73 0.08
CA TYR A 11 -13.89 11.30 0.27
C TYR A 11 -12.81 10.21 0.37
N ALA A 12 -13.07 9.10 1.07
CA ALA A 12 -12.14 7.99 1.17
C ALA A 12 -11.89 7.33 -0.20
N MET A 13 -12.92 7.23 -1.05
CA MET A 13 -12.78 6.79 -2.44
C MET A 13 -11.91 7.77 -3.24
N LEU A 14 -12.20 9.07 -3.17
CA LEU A 14 -11.46 10.09 -3.94
C LEU A 14 -9.97 10.13 -3.56
N PHE A 15 -9.65 10.18 -2.26
CA PHE A 15 -8.27 10.10 -1.79
C PHE A 15 -7.63 8.73 -2.02
N GLY A 16 -8.41 7.66 -1.92
CA GLY A 16 -7.99 6.31 -2.24
C GLY A 16 -7.62 6.13 -3.71
N THR A 17 -8.32 6.79 -4.63
CA THR A 17 -7.99 6.78 -6.06
C THR A 17 -6.67 7.51 -6.34
N TYR A 18 -6.45 8.68 -5.74
CA TYR A 18 -5.17 9.39 -5.87
C TYR A 18 -4.00 8.56 -5.33
N MET A 19 -4.17 7.95 -4.17
CA MET A 19 -3.17 7.07 -3.57
C MET A 19 -2.97 5.78 -4.38
N GLY A 20 -4.05 5.21 -4.91
CA GLY A 20 -4.00 4.05 -5.80
C GLY A 20 -3.24 4.36 -7.09
N GLY A 21 -3.48 5.52 -7.71
CA GLY A 21 -2.71 6.00 -8.87
C GLY A 21 -1.22 6.12 -8.57
N PHE A 22 -0.86 6.66 -7.39
CA PHE A 22 0.53 6.70 -6.93
C PHE A 22 1.12 5.29 -6.75
N TRP A 23 0.35 4.34 -6.20
CA TRP A 23 0.78 2.94 -6.06
C TRP A 23 0.95 2.22 -7.38
N ILE A 24 0.12 2.52 -8.38
CA ILE A 24 0.25 1.99 -9.74
C ILE A 24 1.50 2.55 -10.40
N LEU A 25 1.70 3.88 -10.30
CA LEU A 25 2.87 4.52 -10.88
C LEU A 25 4.16 3.94 -10.29
N LYS A 26 4.29 3.86 -8.96
CA LYS A 26 5.47 3.25 -8.33
C LYS A 26 5.65 1.78 -8.73
N PHE A 27 4.56 1.04 -8.97
CA PHE A 27 4.65 -0.36 -9.36
C PHE A 27 5.29 -0.54 -10.74
N ILE A 28 5.05 0.38 -11.69
CA ILE A 28 5.71 0.35 -13.01
C ILE A 28 7.24 0.55 -12.87
N LEU A 29 7.67 1.32 -11.87
CA LEU A 29 9.10 1.49 -11.58
C LEU A 29 9.75 0.24 -10.99
N PHE A 30 9.00 -0.67 -10.38
CA PHE A 30 9.54 -1.87 -9.75
C PHE A 30 10.24 -2.83 -10.75
N PRO A 31 9.59 -3.33 -11.81
CA PRO A 31 10.22 -4.27 -12.75
C PRO A 31 11.41 -3.65 -13.49
N VAL A 32 11.35 -2.35 -13.82
CA VAL A 32 12.47 -1.63 -14.44
C VAL A 32 13.60 -1.37 -13.42
N GLY A 33 13.25 -1.16 -12.16
CA GLY A 33 14.17 -0.97 -11.05
C GLY A 33 14.99 -2.21 -10.70
N LEU A 34 14.48 -3.42 -11.00
CA LEU A 34 15.26 -4.66 -10.85
C LEU A 34 16.48 -4.67 -11.79
N SER A 35 16.40 -4.03 -12.96
CA SER A 35 17.51 -3.92 -13.91
C SER A 35 18.40 -2.69 -13.66
N VAL A 36 17.85 -1.62 -13.07
CA VAL A 36 18.56 -0.36 -12.83
C VAL A 36 18.52 0.02 -11.34
N PRO A 37 19.64 -0.13 -10.60
CA PRO A 37 19.70 0.10 -9.15
C PRO A 37 19.22 1.50 -8.70
N PHE A 38 19.42 2.52 -9.54
CA PHE A 38 18.94 3.88 -9.26
C PHE A 38 17.41 3.98 -9.20
N LEU A 39 16.69 3.23 -10.05
CA LEU A 39 15.22 3.19 -10.02
C LEU A 39 14.70 2.43 -8.81
N LEU A 40 15.43 1.42 -8.32
CA LEU A 40 15.11 0.73 -7.08
C LEU A 40 15.21 1.67 -5.87
N PHE A 41 16.26 2.49 -5.83
CA PHE A 41 16.41 3.52 -4.80
C PHE A 41 15.27 4.54 -4.85
N LEU A 42 14.88 4.97 -6.05
CA LEU A 42 13.71 5.82 -6.26
C LEU A 42 12.43 5.14 -5.75
N PHE A 43 12.22 3.85 -6.03
CA PHE A 43 11.07 3.08 -5.54
C PHE A 43 11.00 3.00 -4.01
N MET A 44 12.15 2.81 -3.33
CA MET A 44 12.20 2.88 -1.86
C MET A 44 11.80 4.27 -1.35
N GLY A 45 12.29 5.34 -1.98
CA GLY A 45 11.91 6.71 -1.66
C GLY A 45 10.41 6.96 -1.80
N LEU A 46 9.81 6.52 -2.91
CA LEU A 46 8.35 6.59 -3.11
C LEU A 46 7.58 5.78 -2.06
N THR A 47 8.11 4.64 -1.63
CA THR A 47 7.48 3.81 -0.60
C THR A 47 7.50 4.49 0.77
N LEU A 48 8.59 5.18 1.12
CA LEU A 48 8.67 6.04 2.30
C LEU A 48 7.67 7.20 2.26
N CYS A 49 7.33 7.73 1.07
CA CYS A 49 6.34 8.80 0.93
C CYS A 49 4.88 8.37 1.22
N VAL A 50 4.57 7.07 1.16
CA VAL A 50 3.21 6.54 1.37
C VAL A 50 2.60 6.96 2.72
N PRO A 51 3.25 6.73 3.88
CA PRO A 51 2.72 7.16 5.18
C PRO A 51 2.58 8.69 5.29
N PHE A 52 3.49 9.47 4.69
CA PHE A 52 3.39 10.93 4.70
C PHE A 52 2.18 11.43 3.90
N MET A 53 1.93 10.84 2.72
CA MET A 53 0.71 11.11 1.95
C MET A 53 -0.55 10.71 2.71
N GLY A 54 -0.55 9.53 3.34
CA GLY A 54 -1.67 9.07 4.16
C GLY A 54 -2.00 10.03 5.29
N TYR A 55 -0.98 10.53 5.99
CA TYR A 55 -1.13 11.56 7.01
C TYR A 55 -1.66 12.88 6.43
N TYR A 56 -1.13 13.32 5.29
CA TYR A 56 -1.56 14.55 4.62
C TYR A 56 -3.05 14.50 4.24
N TYR A 57 -3.51 13.40 3.62
CA TYR A 57 -4.91 13.24 3.23
C TYR A 57 -5.84 13.14 4.45
N ALA A 58 -5.44 12.40 5.48
CA ALA A 58 -6.22 12.32 6.72
C ALA A 58 -6.32 13.69 7.42
N ARG A 59 -5.24 14.50 7.41
CA ARG A 59 -5.26 15.88 7.93
C ARG A 59 -6.13 16.81 7.10
N MET A 60 -6.10 16.68 5.77
CA MET A 60 -6.93 17.48 4.88
C MET A 60 -8.42 17.15 5.06
N TYR A 61 -8.77 15.87 5.16
CA TYR A 61 -10.12 15.42 5.47
C TYR A 61 -10.63 15.99 6.81
N ARG A 62 -9.80 15.97 7.86
CA ARG A 62 -10.16 16.60 9.16
C ARG A 62 -10.46 18.09 9.02
N ASN A 63 -9.63 18.81 8.27
CA ASN A 63 -9.73 20.27 8.17
C ASN A 63 -10.91 20.71 7.27
N GLN A 64 -11.14 20.02 6.14
CA GLN A 64 -12.16 20.38 5.16
C GLN A 64 -13.54 19.81 5.48
N VAL A 65 -13.61 18.58 6.01
CA VAL A 65 -14.88 17.85 6.19
C VAL A 65 -15.32 17.85 7.66
N CYS A 66 -14.40 17.66 8.61
CA CYS A 66 -14.73 17.58 10.04
C CYS A 66 -14.64 18.93 10.79
N GLY A 67 -14.36 20.04 10.09
CA GLY A 67 -14.30 21.37 10.71
C GLY A 67 -13.22 21.51 11.78
N GLY A 68 -12.07 20.84 11.60
CA GLY A 68 -10.88 21.01 12.44
C GLY A 68 -10.70 20.03 13.60
N GLY A 69 -11.68 19.15 13.86
CA GLY A 69 -11.58 18.10 14.88
C GLY A 69 -12.15 16.76 14.42
N ILE A 70 -11.41 15.67 14.65
CA ILE A 70 -11.82 14.30 14.30
C ILE A 70 -11.45 13.35 15.44
N SER A 71 -12.35 12.41 15.75
CA SER A 71 -12.08 11.36 16.73
C SER A 71 -11.17 10.28 16.15
N PHE A 72 -10.42 9.60 17.03
CA PHE A 72 -9.46 8.57 16.65
C PHE A 72 -10.09 7.47 15.78
N LEU A 73 -11.20 6.88 16.22
CA LEU A 73 -11.87 5.79 15.50
C LEU A 73 -12.33 6.23 14.11
N HIS A 74 -12.80 7.47 13.98
CA HIS A 74 -13.29 8.02 12.71
C HIS A 74 -12.13 8.28 11.74
N ALA A 75 -11.00 8.81 12.22
CA ALA A 75 -9.79 8.99 11.43
C ALA A 75 -9.17 7.65 11.02
N TRP A 76 -9.18 6.65 11.91
CA TRP A 76 -8.68 5.31 11.63
C TRP A 76 -9.51 4.62 10.56
N VAL A 77 -10.84 4.55 10.73
CA VAL A 77 -11.76 3.95 9.75
C VAL A 77 -11.63 4.63 8.38
N PHE A 78 -11.56 5.97 8.35
CA PHE A 78 -11.35 6.71 7.10
C PHE A 78 -10.04 6.32 6.41
N THR A 79 -8.94 6.23 7.16
CA THR A 79 -7.61 5.91 6.61
C THR A 79 -7.56 4.46 6.13
N VAL A 80 -8.18 3.52 6.85
CA VAL A 80 -8.32 2.12 6.42
C VAL A 80 -9.13 2.02 5.13
N PHE A 81 -10.28 2.70 5.03
CA PHE A 81 -11.08 2.71 3.81
C PHE A 81 -10.32 3.31 2.62
N MET A 82 -9.58 4.40 2.83
CA MET A 82 -8.74 5.00 1.80
C MET A 82 -7.67 4.01 1.29
N TYR A 83 -6.95 3.33 2.19
CA TYR A 83 -5.97 2.31 1.81
C TYR A 83 -6.60 1.10 1.11
N MET A 84 -7.81 0.70 1.52
CA MET A 84 -8.54 -0.39 0.88
C MET A 84 -8.88 -0.05 -0.58
N PHE A 85 -9.38 1.16 -0.85
CA PHE A 85 -9.64 1.61 -2.22
C PHE A 85 -8.35 1.73 -3.05
N ALA A 86 -7.27 2.26 -2.45
CA ALA A 86 -5.96 2.32 -3.10
C ALA A 86 -5.41 0.93 -3.45
N ALA A 87 -5.54 -0.03 -2.52
CA ALA A 87 -5.12 -1.41 -2.69
C ALA A 87 -5.92 -2.13 -3.78
N LEU A 88 -7.24 -1.93 -3.83
CA LEU A 88 -8.10 -2.50 -4.86
C LEU A 88 -7.74 -1.95 -6.25
N LEU A 89 -7.57 -0.63 -6.38
CA LEU A 89 -7.21 -0.02 -7.66
C LEU A 89 -5.82 -0.46 -8.12
N ALA A 90 -4.86 -0.50 -7.20
CA ALA A 90 -3.53 -1.02 -7.47
C ALA A 90 -3.62 -2.48 -7.92
N ALA A 91 -4.30 -3.35 -7.19
CA ALA A 91 -4.41 -4.78 -7.51
C ALA A 91 -4.98 -5.04 -8.91
N VAL A 92 -5.99 -4.27 -9.35
CA VAL A 92 -6.50 -4.38 -10.72
C VAL A 92 -5.42 -4.04 -11.75
N ALA A 93 -4.66 -2.96 -11.54
CA ALA A 93 -3.58 -2.60 -12.45
C ALA A 93 -2.43 -3.63 -12.44
N HIS A 94 -2.09 -4.18 -11.27
CA HIS A 94 -1.08 -5.23 -11.14
C HIS A 94 -1.55 -6.51 -11.85
N TYR A 95 -2.83 -6.89 -11.69
CA TYR A 95 -3.44 -8.02 -12.39
C TYR A 95 -3.33 -7.86 -13.90
N ILE A 96 -3.69 -6.69 -14.45
CA ILE A 96 -3.58 -6.40 -15.88
C ILE A 96 -2.12 -6.50 -16.33
N TYR A 97 -1.18 -5.94 -15.55
CA TYR A 97 0.24 -6.01 -15.84
C TYR A 97 0.74 -7.46 -15.90
N PHE A 98 0.51 -8.25 -14.86
CA PHE A 98 0.94 -9.66 -14.81
C PHE A 98 0.27 -10.53 -15.89
N ARG A 99 -1.01 -10.26 -16.20
CA ARG A 99 -1.77 -11.06 -17.17
C ARG A 99 -1.42 -10.75 -18.62
N PHE A 100 -1.16 -9.48 -18.96
CA PHE A 100 -1.04 -9.03 -20.35
C PHE A 100 0.35 -8.55 -20.76
N ILE A 101 1.14 -8.01 -19.83
CA ILE A 101 2.41 -7.33 -20.15
C ILE A 101 3.61 -8.16 -19.71
N ASP A 102 3.53 -8.79 -18.53
CA ASP A 102 4.73 -9.34 -17.90
C ASP A 102 5.33 -10.51 -18.68
N HIS A 103 4.53 -11.36 -19.34
CA HIS A 103 5.01 -12.54 -20.09
C HIS A 103 6.05 -13.40 -19.32
N GLY A 104 6.07 -13.34 -17.99
CA GLY A 104 7.05 -14.01 -17.12
C GLY A 104 8.33 -13.22 -16.81
N TYR A 105 8.48 -11.96 -17.24
CA TYR A 105 9.66 -11.12 -17.01
C TYR A 105 9.96 -10.91 -15.52
N VAL A 106 8.97 -10.57 -14.69
CA VAL A 106 9.19 -10.39 -13.25
C VAL A 106 9.60 -11.69 -12.58
N ILE A 107 8.95 -12.81 -12.91
CA ILE A 107 9.28 -14.13 -12.34
C ILE A 107 10.70 -14.56 -12.76
N ASN A 108 11.05 -14.41 -14.04
CA ASN A 108 12.36 -14.79 -14.56
C ASN A 108 13.49 -13.89 -14.02
N THR A 109 13.22 -12.61 -13.81
CA THR A 109 14.18 -11.67 -13.19
C THR A 109 14.38 -11.99 -11.71
N CYS A 110 13.31 -12.33 -10.99
CA CYS A 110 13.39 -12.81 -9.60
C CYS A 110 14.18 -14.12 -9.50
N GLU A 111 13.93 -15.09 -10.38
CA GLU A 111 14.73 -16.34 -10.46
C GLU A 111 16.21 -16.02 -10.69
N THR A 112 16.52 -15.16 -11.65
CA THR A 112 17.90 -14.75 -11.93
C THR A 112 18.55 -14.08 -10.72
N MET A 113 17.83 -13.23 -9.98
CA MET A 113 18.34 -12.62 -8.74
C MET A 113 18.57 -13.64 -7.63
N VAL A 114 17.64 -14.57 -7.42
CA VAL A 114 17.77 -15.65 -6.43
C VAL A 114 18.95 -16.55 -6.78
N ASP A 115 19.14 -16.90 -8.05
CA ASP A 115 20.28 -17.69 -8.52
C ASP A 115 21.61 -16.94 -8.34
N THR A 116 21.63 -15.63 -8.60
CA THR A 116 22.83 -14.80 -8.37
C THR A 116 23.17 -14.73 -6.88
N LEU A 117 22.16 -14.63 -6.01
CA LEU A 117 22.33 -14.67 -4.56
C LEU A 117 22.79 -16.05 -4.07
N ALA A 118 22.27 -17.14 -4.64
CA ALA A 118 22.72 -18.49 -4.37
C ALA A 118 24.18 -18.71 -4.77
N GLN A 119 24.61 -18.15 -5.90
CA GLN A 119 26.00 -18.19 -6.35
C GLN A 119 26.93 -17.30 -5.50
N SER A 120 26.40 -16.28 -4.83
CA SER A 120 27.20 -15.38 -3.98
C SER A 120 27.70 -16.03 -2.68
N ASN A 121 27.25 -17.25 -2.36
CA ASN A 121 27.76 -18.13 -1.29
C ASN A 121 27.91 -17.41 0.07
N MET A 122 26.99 -16.50 0.38
CA MET A 122 26.98 -15.77 1.65
C MET A 122 26.48 -16.69 2.78
N PRO A 123 27.26 -16.86 3.86
CA PRO A 123 26.93 -17.82 4.91
C PRO A 123 25.65 -17.44 5.67
N GLY A 124 24.74 -18.41 5.82
CA GLY A 124 23.45 -18.25 6.51
C GLY A 124 22.28 -17.86 5.61
N MET A 125 22.50 -17.74 4.29
CA MET A 125 21.45 -17.40 3.32
C MET A 125 20.74 -18.63 2.73
N ASP A 126 21.26 -19.85 2.94
CA ASP A 126 20.74 -21.07 2.31
C ASP A 126 19.26 -21.35 2.65
N SER A 127 18.86 -21.10 3.90
CA SER A 127 17.46 -21.22 4.32
C SER A 127 16.57 -20.17 3.68
N TYR A 128 17.07 -18.95 3.49
CA TYR A 128 16.35 -17.89 2.79
C TYR A 128 16.21 -18.20 1.30
N ILE A 129 17.28 -18.68 0.65
CA ILE A 129 17.29 -19.08 -0.76
C ILE A 129 16.26 -20.20 -0.98
N ALA A 130 16.26 -21.24 -0.15
CA ALA A 130 15.29 -22.32 -0.21
C ALA A 130 13.84 -21.81 -0.06
N THR A 131 13.61 -20.90 0.90
CA THR A 131 12.29 -20.27 1.10
C THR A 131 11.84 -19.45 -0.12
N TYR A 132 12.76 -18.74 -0.77
CA TYR A 132 12.46 -17.97 -2.00
C TYR A 132 12.19 -18.87 -3.20
N GLN A 133 12.93 -19.95 -3.37
CA GLN A 133 12.72 -20.94 -4.44
C GLN A 133 11.36 -21.65 -4.26
N GLU A 134 11.03 -22.06 -3.05
CA GLU A 134 9.74 -22.67 -2.73
C GLU A 134 8.59 -21.66 -2.94
N ALA A 135 8.77 -20.40 -2.56
CA ALA A 135 7.81 -19.34 -2.83
C ALA A 135 7.62 -19.08 -4.34
N LEU A 136 8.67 -19.19 -5.15
CA LEU A 136 8.62 -19.06 -6.61
C LEU A 136 7.89 -20.25 -7.27
N GLU A 137 8.16 -21.48 -6.84
CA GLU A 137 7.44 -22.67 -7.31
C GLU A 137 5.95 -22.62 -6.92
N THR A 138 5.66 -22.19 -5.69
CA THR A 138 4.29 -22.00 -5.22
C THR A 138 3.60 -20.87 -5.99
N ALA A 139 4.30 -19.77 -6.29
CA ALA A 139 3.77 -18.68 -7.13
C ALA A 139 3.51 -19.10 -8.59
N ARG A 140 4.29 -20.05 -9.14
CA ARG A 140 4.02 -20.66 -10.45
C ARG A 140 2.75 -21.55 -10.44
N LEU A 141 2.38 -22.10 -9.29
CA LEU A 141 1.20 -22.95 -9.10
C LEU A 141 -0.07 -22.18 -8.69
N LEU A 142 0.09 -21.03 -8.02
CA LEU A 142 -1.05 -20.16 -7.68
C LEU A 142 -1.60 -19.50 -8.94
N SER A 143 -2.94 -19.53 -9.08
CA SER A 143 -3.61 -18.75 -10.10
C SER A 143 -3.29 -17.26 -9.90
N PRO A 144 -3.12 -16.46 -10.97
CA PRO A 144 -2.94 -15.01 -10.87
C PRO A 144 -3.98 -14.32 -9.99
N ILE A 145 -5.17 -14.93 -9.87
CA ILE A 145 -6.25 -14.49 -8.98
C ILE A 145 -5.86 -14.62 -7.51
N ASP A 146 -5.26 -15.74 -7.09
CA ASP A 146 -4.86 -15.97 -5.71
C ASP A 146 -3.74 -15.03 -5.27
N ILE A 147 -2.77 -14.77 -6.17
CA ILE A 147 -1.69 -13.80 -5.95
C ILE A 147 -2.27 -12.41 -5.74
N THR A 148 -3.23 -11.99 -6.57
CA THR A 148 -3.85 -10.67 -6.41
C THR A 148 -4.69 -10.56 -5.14
N LEU A 149 -5.40 -11.63 -4.76
CA LEU A 149 -6.20 -11.66 -3.55
C LEU A 149 -5.33 -11.59 -2.29
N GLN A 150 -4.19 -12.29 -2.31
CA GLN A 150 -3.20 -12.24 -1.25
C GLN A 150 -2.53 -10.87 -1.17
N MET A 151 -2.17 -10.26 -2.31
CA MET A 151 -1.63 -8.89 -2.36
C MET A 151 -2.62 -7.87 -1.79
N ILE A 152 -3.92 -7.96 -2.13
CA ILE A 152 -4.94 -7.08 -1.54
C ILE A 152 -5.00 -7.27 -0.03
N SER A 153 -5.06 -8.53 0.43
CA SER A 153 -5.14 -8.87 1.85
C SER A 153 -3.93 -8.33 2.63
N SER A 154 -2.72 -8.57 2.14
CA SER A 154 -1.48 -8.06 2.74
C SER A 154 -1.40 -6.54 2.72
N ASN A 155 -1.78 -5.88 1.62
CA ASN A 155 -1.78 -4.42 1.53
C ASN A 155 -2.80 -3.78 2.49
N VAL A 156 -3.99 -4.36 2.63
CA VAL A 156 -5.00 -3.88 3.57
C VAL A 156 -4.54 -4.10 5.01
N PHE A 157 -3.90 -5.23 5.30
CA PHE A 157 -3.35 -5.53 6.62
C PHE A 157 -2.26 -4.52 7.02
N TRP A 158 -1.24 -4.33 6.18
CA TRP A 158 -0.18 -3.35 6.41
C TRP A 158 -0.71 -1.92 6.43
N GLY A 159 -1.65 -1.59 5.52
CA GLY A 159 -2.34 -0.31 5.51
C GLY A 159 -3.09 -0.02 6.81
N SER A 160 -3.69 -1.05 7.42
CA SER A 160 -4.41 -0.93 8.70
C SER A 160 -3.47 -0.70 9.88
N ILE A 161 -2.30 -1.37 9.88
CA ILE A 161 -1.24 -1.14 10.86
C ILE A 161 -0.72 0.30 10.74
N LEU A 162 -0.45 0.77 9.51
CA LEU A 162 0.02 2.15 9.25
C LEU A 162 -1.07 3.20 9.52
N ALA A 163 -2.35 2.84 9.37
CA ALA A 163 -3.47 3.72 9.68
C ALA A 163 -3.55 4.04 11.18
N PHE A 164 -3.07 3.15 12.05
CA PHE A 164 -3.11 3.35 13.50
C PHE A 164 -2.28 4.56 13.98
N PRO A 165 -0.96 4.66 13.73
CA PRO A 165 -0.18 5.85 14.09
C PRO A 165 -0.68 7.09 13.35
N THR A 166 -1.04 6.94 12.06
CA THR A 166 -1.56 8.05 11.26
C THR A 166 -2.82 8.67 11.88
N ALA A 167 -3.77 7.84 12.32
CA ALA A 167 -4.98 8.29 13.01
C ALA A 167 -4.67 8.95 14.36
N LEU A 168 -3.68 8.44 15.10
CA LEU A 168 -3.26 8.97 16.39
C LEU A 168 -2.61 10.36 16.26
N PHE A 169 -1.87 10.63 15.18
CA PHE A 169 -1.30 11.96 14.92
C PHE A 169 -2.31 12.96 14.33
N VAL A 170 -3.35 12.49 13.65
CA VAL A 170 -4.37 13.34 13.03
C VAL A 170 -5.49 13.70 14.01
N MET A 171 -5.76 12.84 14.99
CA MET A 171 -6.84 13.05 15.96
C MET A 171 -6.68 14.42 16.64
N ARG A 172 -7.78 15.16 16.70
CA ARG A 172 -7.85 16.42 17.41
C ARG A 172 -9.26 16.51 17.97
N ARG A 173 -9.39 16.42 19.29
CA ARG A 173 -10.67 16.70 19.94
C ARG A 173 -10.96 18.18 19.76
N LYS A 174 -12.21 18.52 19.39
CA LYS A 174 -12.68 19.91 19.55
C LYS A 174 -12.51 20.24 21.03
N LYS A 175 -11.89 21.38 21.31
CA LYS A 175 -11.86 21.93 22.66
C LYS A 175 -13.32 22.31 22.91
N ASP A 176 -14.01 21.57 23.77
CA ASP A 176 -15.35 21.97 24.19
C ASP A 176 -15.20 23.37 24.78
N ASP A 177 -15.90 24.34 24.19
CA ASP A 177 -16.02 25.66 24.75
C ASP A 177 -16.56 25.48 26.18
N ALA A 178 -15.74 25.84 27.16
CA ALA A 178 -16.13 25.82 28.56
C ALA A 178 -17.41 26.65 28.70
N PRO A 179 -18.42 26.20 29.47
CA PRO A 179 -19.56 27.05 29.77
C PRO A 179 -19.03 28.32 30.44
N ALA A 180 -19.32 29.47 29.85
CA ALA A 180 -19.08 30.76 30.48
C ALA A 180 -19.87 30.78 31.80
N GLU A 181 -19.16 31.06 32.89
CA GLU A 181 -19.68 31.28 34.24
C GLU A 181 -20.75 32.38 34.26
#